data_AF-A0A969BAX5-F1
#
_entry.id   AF-A0A969BAX5-F1
#
_cell.length_a   1.000
_cell.length_b   1.000
_cell.length_c   1.000
_cell.angle_alpha   90.00
_cell.angle_beta   90.00
_cell.angle_gamma   90.00
#
_symmetry.space_group_name_H-M   'P 1'
#
loop_
_entity.id
_entity.type
_entity.pdbx_description
1 polymer ?
#
loop_
_entity_poly.entity_id
_entity_poly.type
_entity_poly.pdbx_seq_one_letter_code
_entity_poly.pdbx_strand_id
1 'polypeptide(L)'
;AMHIGIGDGTLSYEKSPMHQYMEPGRYVVCAIFESPNGNCKADICKEVVIGALDCYANYKYIVDPDDYSVKFFADVDSSVKVSWDFGDNNFNDGSKEPVHKFKEPGVYRVCLNVL
;
A
#
# COMPACT_ATOMS: atom_id res chain seq x y z
N ALA A 1 2.13 -29.97 17.82
CA ALA A 1 3.14 -28.91 17.99
C ALA A 1 2.45 -27.54 18.00
N MET A 2 3.14 -26.48 18.42
CA MET A 2 2.66 -25.10 18.28
C MET A 2 3.64 -24.34 17.39
N HIS A 3 3.11 -23.55 16.46
CA HIS A 3 3.88 -22.57 15.71
C HIS A 3 3.03 -21.31 15.47
N ILE A 4 3.68 -20.20 15.17
CA ILE A 4 3.05 -18.93 14.85
C ILE A 4 3.42 -18.61 13.40
N GLY A 5 2.44 -18.48 12.53
CA GLY A 5 2.62 -17.90 11.22
C GLY A 5 2.58 -16.38 11.33
N ILE A 6 3.64 -15.71 10.87
CA ILE A 6 3.83 -14.26 11.05
C ILE A 6 3.10 -13.42 9.98
N GLY A 7 2.54 -14.08 8.96
CA GLY A 7 1.74 -13.45 7.91
C GLY A 7 2.53 -12.99 6.69
N ASP A 8 3.86 -13.08 6.72
CA ASP A 8 4.78 -12.74 5.61
C ASP A 8 5.47 -13.98 4.98
N GLY A 9 4.94 -15.17 5.29
CA GLY A 9 5.53 -16.45 4.88
C GLY A 9 6.53 -17.03 5.88
N THR A 10 6.90 -16.30 6.93
CA THR A 10 7.75 -16.82 8.00
C THR A 10 6.95 -17.53 9.10
N LEU A 11 7.59 -18.51 9.73
CA LEU A 11 7.07 -19.26 10.87
C LEU A 11 7.98 -19.05 12.09
N SER A 12 7.39 -18.95 13.27
CA SER A 12 8.10 -19.00 14.55
C SER A 12 7.60 -20.15 15.42
N TYR A 13 8.50 -20.75 16.18
CA TYR A 13 8.20 -21.78 17.17
C TYR A 13 8.34 -21.26 18.60
N GLU A 14 8.68 -19.98 18.76
CA GLU A 14 8.75 -19.32 20.06
C GLU A 14 7.35 -18.93 20.53
N LYS A 15 7.15 -18.91 21.86
CA LYS A 15 5.87 -18.48 22.45
C LYS A 15 5.66 -16.97 22.39
N SER A 16 6.74 -16.20 22.23
CA SER A 16 6.73 -14.74 22.24
C SER A 16 7.80 -14.24 21.26
N PRO A 17 7.61 -14.45 19.94
CA PRO A 17 8.59 -14.05 18.95
C PRO A 17 8.67 -12.53 18.83
N MET A 18 9.88 -12.03 18.60
CA MET A 18 10.08 -10.70 18.02
C MET A 18 10.28 -10.85 16.52
N HIS A 19 9.57 -10.04 15.74
CA HIS A 19 9.70 -10.04 14.28
C HIS A 19 9.76 -8.61 13.75
N GLN A 20 10.57 -8.40 12.72
CA GLN A 20 10.69 -7.15 11.99
C GLN A 20 10.15 -7.35 10.57
N TYR A 21 9.07 -6.66 10.24
CA TYR A 21 8.55 -6.63 8.88
C TYR A 21 9.37 -5.66 8.03
N MET A 22 9.71 -6.07 6.82
CA MET A 22 10.51 -5.28 5.89
C MET A 22 9.67 -4.26 5.12
N GLU A 23 8.39 -4.55 4.91
CA GLU A 23 7.47 -3.70 4.14
C GLU A 23 6.27 -3.28 5.02
N PRO A 24 5.70 -2.08 4.79
CA PRO A 24 4.41 -1.73 5.33
C PRO A 24 3.30 -2.64 4.80
N GLY A 25 2.27 -2.87 5.60
CA GLY A 25 1.13 -3.66 5.17
C GLY A 25 0.26 -4.22 6.29
N ARG A 26 -0.76 -4.97 5.87
CA ARG A 26 -1.61 -5.77 6.76
C ARG A 26 -1.12 -7.21 6.75
N TYR A 27 -0.82 -7.73 7.94
CA TYR A 27 -0.36 -9.09 8.12
C TYR A 27 -1.32 -9.84 9.03
N VAL A 28 -1.67 -11.08 8.65
CA VAL A 28 -2.50 -11.96 9.47
C VAL A 28 -1.58 -12.91 10.23
N VAL A 29 -1.43 -12.67 11.53
CA VAL A 29 -0.60 -13.48 12.42
C VAL A 29 -1.46 -14.57 13.04
N CYS A 30 -1.12 -15.84 12.82
CA CYS A 30 -1.89 -16.99 13.29
C CYS A 30 -1.06 -17.85 14.25
N ALA A 31 -1.53 -18.01 15.48
CA ALA A 31 -1.01 -19.03 16.39
C ALA A 31 -1.75 -20.35 16.13
N ILE A 32 -1.02 -21.38 15.73
CA ILE A 32 -1.57 -22.67 15.31
C ILE A 32 -1.11 -23.74 16.28
N PHE A 33 -2.08 -24.48 16.81
CA PHE A 33 -1.89 -25.62 17.70
C PHE A 33 -2.34 -26.89 17.00
N GLU A 34 -1.50 -27.92 17.08
CA GLU A 34 -1.79 -29.23 16.54
C GLU A 34 -1.48 -30.30 17.59
N SER A 35 -2.34 -31.29 17.75
CA SER A 35 -2.06 -32.44 18.62
C SER A 35 -0.91 -33.28 18.06
N PRO A 36 -0.18 -34.03 18.90
CA PRO A 36 0.94 -34.87 18.43
C PRO A 36 0.54 -35.92 17.39
N ASN A 37 -0.73 -36.34 17.40
CA ASN A 37 -1.30 -37.31 16.45
C ASN A 37 -2.00 -36.64 15.24
N GLY A 38 -1.96 -35.32 15.11
CA GLY A 38 -2.58 -34.56 14.00
C GLY A 38 -4.12 -34.49 14.03
N ASN A 39 -4.78 -35.19 14.95
CA ASN A 39 -6.24 -35.32 14.98
C ASN A 39 -6.98 -34.09 15.52
N CYS A 40 -6.26 -33.12 16.10
CA CYS A 40 -6.85 -31.90 16.60
C CYS A 40 -5.98 -30.72 16.17
N LYS A 41 -6.58 -29.77 15.45
CA LYS A 41 -5.97 -28.51 15.04
C LYS A 41 -6.86 -27.37 15.49
N ALA A 42 -6.25 -26.35 16.08
CA ALA A 42 -6.90 -25.11 16.45
C ALA A 42 -5.98 -23.94 16.12
N ASP A 43 -6.57 -22.82 15.72
CA ASP A 43 -5.82 -21.61 15.44
C ASP A 43 -6.55 -20.37 15.94
N ILE A 44 -5.76 -19.33 16.23
CA ILE A 44 -6.26 -17.98 16.47
C ILE A 44 -5.43 -17.03 15.63
N CYS A 45 -6.11 -16.27 14.78
CA CYS A 45 -5.49 -15.28 13.91
C CYS A 45 -5.85 -13.87 14.39
N LYS A 46 -4.88 -12.96 14.31
CA LYS A 46 -5.05 -11.52 14.52
C LYS A 46 -4.41 -10.76 13.38
N GLU A 47 -5.11 -9.74 12.91
CA GLU A 47 -4.54 -8.80 11.97
C GLU A 47 -3.66 -7.79 12.72
N VAL A 48 -2.48 -7.52 12.17
CA VAL A 48 -1.59 -6.43 12.59
C VAL A 48 -1.30 -5.54 11.40
N VAL A 49 -1.29 -4.24 11.64
CA VAL A 49 -0.92 -3.23 10.64
C VAL A 49 0.47 -2.75 10.98
N ILE A 50 1.39 -2.89 10.02
CA ILE A 50 2.77 -2.48 10.16
C ILE A 50 3.01 -1.30 9.22
N GLY A 51 3.58 -0.22 9.75
CA GLY A 51 3.60 1.07 9.07
C GLY A 51 2.27 1.81 9.17
N ALA A 52 2.21 2.98 8.54
CA ALA A 52 1.00 3.78 8.51
C ALA A 52 0.22 3.48 7.22
N LEU A 53 -0.92 2.81 7.36
CA LEU A 53 -2.00 2.91 6.36
C LEU A 53 -2.72 4.24 6.58
N ASP A 54 -1.96 5.35 6.54
CA ASP A 54 -2.56 6.66 6.64
C ASP A 54 -3.35 6.85 5.35
N CYS A 55 -4.67 7.02 5.50
CA CYS A 55 -5.55 7.43 4.40
C CYS A 55 -5.32 8.92 4.14
N TYR A 56 -4.14 9.27 3.65
CA TYR A 56 -3.81 10.59 3.16
C TYR A 56 -3.50 10.49 1.68
N ALA A 57 -3.99 11.48 0.93
CA ALA A 57 -3.62 11.68 -0.46
C ALA A 57 -2.74 12.93 -0.50
N ASN A 58 -1.48 12.76 -0.90
CA ASN A 58 -0.57 13.87 -1.12
C ASN A 58 0.19 13.66 -2.42
N TYR A 59 0.71 14.74 -3.01
CA TYR A 59 1.56 14.64 -4.18
C TYR A 59 2.50 15.81 -4.34
N LYS A 60 3.57 15.57 -5.09
CA LYS A 60 4.49 16.60 -5.60
C LYS A 60 4.40 16.64 -7.12
N TYR A 61 4.88 17.72 -7.72
CA TYR A 61 4.90 17.85 -9.17
C TYR A 61 6.10 18.67 -9.65
N ILE A 62 6.51 18.42 -10.88
CA ILE A 62 7.53 19.17 -11.61
C ILE A 62 6.91 19.61 -12.94
N VAL A 63 6.94 20.91 -13.21
CA VAL A 63 6.38 21.50 -14.44
C VAL A 63 7.49 21.67 -15.48
N ASP A 64 7.23 21.22 -16.69
CA ASP A 64 7.95 21.59 -17.90
C ASP A 64 7.14 22.68 -18.64
N PRO A 65 7.57 23.95 -18.59
CA PRO A 65 6.82 25.04 -19.19
C PRO A 65 6.90 25.08 -20.72
N ASP A 66 7.90 24.43 -21.33
CA ASP A 66 8.11 24.48 -22.78
C ASP A 66 7.22 23.46 -23.51
N ASP A 67 6.93 22.33 -22.85
CA ASP A 67 6.09 21.25 -23.38
C ASP A 67 4.66 21.24 -22.81
N TYR A 68 4.36 22.12 -21.85
CA TYR A 68 3.12 22.12 -21.06
C TYR A 68 2.85 20.78 -20.36
N SER A 69 3.92 20.05 -20.05
CA SER A 69 3.84 18.77 -19.36
C SER A 69 4.19 18.91 -17.88
N VAL A 70 3.57 18.07 -17.07
CA VAL A 70 3.77 18.03 -15.63
C VAL A 70 3.99 16.58 -15.23
N LYS A 71 5.13 16.30 -14.59
CA LYS A 71 5.37 15.02 -13.93
C LYS A 71 4.86 15.10 -12.50
N PHE A 72 3.97 14.19 -12.14
CA PHE A 72 3.44 14.06 -10.78
C PHE A 72 4.11 12.92 -10.02
N PHE A 73 4.13 13.02 -8.70
CA PHE A 73 4.64 12.00 -7.78
C PHE A 73 3.64 11.82 -6.65
N ALA A 74 2.91 10.71 -6.65
CA ALA A 74 1.99 10.37 -5.58
C ALA A 74 2.80 10.05 -4.30
N ASP A 75 2.55 10.83 -3.24
CA ASP A 75 3.17 10.68 -1.93
C ASP A 75 2.17 9.95 -1.02
N VAL A 76 2.07 8.65 -1.24
CA VAL A 76 1.12 7.74 -0.63
C VAL A 76 1.79 6.37 -0.46
N ASP A 77 1.19 5.49 0.34
CA ASP A 77 1.70 4.13 0.53
C ASP A 77 1.82 3.35 -0.81
N SER A 78 2.81 2.47 -0.92
CA SER A 78 3.06 1.71 -2.15
C SER A 78 1.97 0.67 -2.45
N SER A 79 1.29 0.18 -1.41
CA SER A 79 0.25 -0.86 -1.52
C SER A 79 -1.12 -0.32 -1.97
N VAL A 80 -1.36 1.00 -1.86
CA VAL A 80 -2.67 1.57 -2.23
C VAL A 80 -2.76 1.85 -3.72
N LYS A 81 -3.95 1.67 -4.29
CA LYS A 81 -4.22 2.09 -5.66
C LYS A 81 -4.50 3.59 -5.69
N VAL A 82 -4.21 4.21 -6.83
CA VAL A 82 -4.46 5.64 -7.03
C VAL A 82 -5.25 5.87 -8.32
N SER A 83 -5.90 7.02 -8.41
CA SER A 83 -6.52 7.53 -9.62
C SER A 83 -6.37 9.04 -9.71
N TRP A 84 -5.86 9.54 -10.83
CA TRP A 84 -5.70 10.97 -11.09
C TRP A 84 -6.87 11.55 -11.90
N ASP A 85 -7.23 12.80 -11.59
CA ASP A 85 -8.03 13.68 -12.43
C ASP A 85 -7.20 14.95 -12.67
N PHE A 86 -6.85 15.22 -13.93
CA PHE A 86 -5.99 16.34 -14.30
C PHE A 86 -6.77 17.65 -14.49
N GLY A 87 -8.10 17.62 -14.41
CA GLY A 87 -8.94 18.82 -14.52
C GLY A 87 -9.13 19.33 -15.96
N ASP A 88 -8.77 18.53 -16.97
CA ASP A 88 -8.90 18.84 -18.41
C ASP A 88 -9.70 17.79 -19.20
N ASN A 89 -10.55 17.04 -18.49
CA ASN A 89 -11.27 15.84 -18.96
C ASN A 89 -10.39 14.60 -19.18
N ASN A 90 -9.12 14.63 -18.80
CA ASN A 90 -8.32 13.42 -18.63
C ASN A 90 -8.32 12.99 -17.16
N PHE A 91 -8.75 11.76 -16.93
CA PHE A 91 -8.92 11.20 -15.59
C PHE A 91 -8.68 9.68 -15.62
N ASN A 92 -8.67 9.05 -14.44
CA ASN A 92 -8.44 7.61 -14.22
C ASN A 92 -7.05 7.10 -14.58
N ASP A 93 -6.01 7.94 -14.52
CA ASP A 93 -4.63 7.44 -14.57
C ASP A 93 -4.30 6.74 -13.24
N GLY A 94 -3.89 5.47 -13.31
CA GLY A 94 -3.56 4.64 -12.14
C GLY A 94 -2.07 4.64 -11.75
N SER A 95 -1.23 5.40 -12.45
CA SER A 95 0.20 5.50 -12.17
C SER A 95 0.48 6.29 -10.90
N LYS A 96 1.53 5.90 -10.14
CA LYS A 96 2.07 6.70 -9.03
C LYS A 96 2.93 7.86 -9.52
N GLU A 97 3.44 7.78 -10.75
CA GLU A 97 4.28 8.80 -11.37
C GLU A 97 3.85 9.13 -12.81
N PRO A 98 2.63 9.64 -13.05
CA PRO A 98 2.21 9.99 -14.40
C PRO A 98 2.93 11.25 -14.90
N VAL A 99 3.14 11.31 -16.21
CA VAL A 99 3.47 12.54 -16.93
C VAL A 99 2.25 12.91 -17.75
N HIS A 100 1.67 14.06 -17.44
CA HIS A 100 0.49 14.56 -18.16
C HIS A 100 0.85 15.82 -18.94
N LYS A 101 0.38 15.92 -20.18
CA LYS A 101 0.59 17.08 -21.04
C LYS A 101 -0.72 17.82 -21.26
N PHE A 102 -0.76 19.08 -20.84
CA PHE A 102 -1.93 19.94 -21.05
C PHE A 102 -1.95 20.49 -22.47
N LYS A 103 -3.15 20.59 -23.05
CA LYS A 103 -3.32 21.07 -24.43
C LYS A 103 -3.01 22.55 -24.58
N GLU A 104 -3.35 23.34 -23.56
CA GLU A 104 -3.23 24.80 -23.57
C GLU A 104 -2.65 25.28 -22.22
N PRO A 105 -1.95 26.43 -22.20
CA PRO A 105 -1.53 27.05 -20.95
C PRO A 105 -2.74 27.46 -20.09
N GLY A 106 -2.69 27.20 -18.79
CA GLY A 106 -3.80 27.55 -17.91
C GLY A 106 -3.61 27.07 -16.47
N VAL A 107 -4.62 27.35 -15.65
CA VAL A 107 -4.72 26.85 -14.28
C VAL A 107 -5.65 25.65 -14.27
N TYR A 108 -5.12 24.49 -13.90
CA TYR A 108 -5.86 23.23 -13.82
C TYR A 108 -5.96 22.76 -12.38
N ARG A 109 -7.14 22.29 -11.98
CA ARG A 109 -7.34 21.66 -10.67
C ARG A 109 -7.05 20.17 -10.80
N VAL A 110 -5.87 19.75 -10.34
CA VAL A 110 -5.47 18.34 -10.33
C VAL A 110 -5.87 17.69 -9.00
N CYS A 111 -6.46 16.50 -9.07
CA CYS A 111 -6.88 15.72 -7.92
C CYS A 111 -6.24 14.33 -7.94
N LEU A 112 -5.70 13.90 -6.80
CA LEU A 112 -5.25 12.53 -6.54
C LEU A 112 -6.26 11.84 -5.63
N ASN A 113 -6.79 10.70 -6.07
CA ASN A 113 -7.66 9.84 -5.27
C ASN A 113 -6.92 8.57 -4.85
N VAL A 114 -7.05 8.17 -3.59
CA VAL A 114 -6.63 6.87 -3.07
C VAL A 114 -7.83 5.92 -3.13
N LEU A 115 -7.63 4.72 -3.69
CA LEU A 115 -8.69 3.72 -3.96
C LEU A 115 -8.56 2.50 -3.04
#